data_AF-A0A329S2A9-F1
#
_entry.id   AF-A0A329S2A9-F1
#
_cell.length_a   1.000
_cell.length_b   1.000
_cell.length_c   1.000
_cell.angle_alpha   90.00
_cell.angle_beta   90.00
_cell.angle_gamma   90.00
#
_symmetry.space_group_name_H-M   'P 1'
#
loop_
_entity.id
_entity.type
_entity.pdbx_description
1 polymer ?
#
loop_
_entity_poly.entity_id
_entity_poly.type
_entity_poly.pdbx_seq_one_letter_code
_entity_poly.pdbx_strand_id
1 'polypeptide(L)'
;MLEDHSTKGVEPHVNITLYAPPAAPFVGLGTFDKVEIIDPSPTFYDHGQVNHRRLGVVGIVSILYVYLCAGPIGSEGVVSSAGPLVGLSGFILYALFVAFPFAYIVAELCSAFPEDGGFTVWVLNAFGPFWAFQVGYWS
;
A
#
# COMPACT_ATOMS: atom_id res chain seq x y z
N MET A 1 -51.89 5.71 -19.74
CA MET A 1 -52.01 7.03 -19.10
C MET A 1 -52.19 6.81 -17.62
N LEU A 2 -51.08 6.82 -16.89
CA LEU A 2 -50.90 7.24 -15.50
C LEU A 2 -49.38 7.20 -15.22
N GLU A 3 -48.86 8.32 -14.73
CA GLU A 3 -47.46 8.66 -14.58
C GLU A 3 -46.83 8.07 -13.30
N ASP A 4 -45.53 7.76 -13.42
CA ASP A 4 -44.37 7.98 -12.53
C ASP A 4 -44.52 7.85 -10.99
N HIS A 5 -43.58 7.12 -10.38
CA HIS A 5 -42.76 7.67 -9.28
C HIS A 5 -41.54 6.78 -9.01
N SER A 6 -40.44 7.18 -9.64
CA SER A 6 -39.07 7.16 -9.14
C SER A 6 -38.92 6.95 -7.62
N THR A 7 -38.32 5.82 -7.21
CA THR A 7 -37.48 5.72 -6.01
C THR A 7 -36.30 4.80 -6.31
N LYS A 8 -35.31 5.34 -7.06
CA LYS A 8 -33.98 4.74 -7.09
C LYS A 8 -33.37 4.89 -5.70
N GLY A 9 -33.12 3.77 -5.04
CA GLY A 9 -32.37 3.70 -3.80
C GLY A 9 -31.03 4.41 -3.98
N VAL A 10 -30.83 5.45 -3.18
CA VAL A 10 -29.60 6.23 -3.12
C VAL A 10 -28.52 5.33 -2.52
N GLU A 11 -27.63 4.80 -3.36
CA GLU A 11 -26.33 4.32 -2.88
C GLU A 11 -25.55 5.54 -2.38
N PRO A 12 -24.91 5.48 -1.21
CA PRO A 12 -23.99 6.53 -0.79
C PRO A 12 -22.77 6.45 -1.72
N HIS A 13 -22.80 7.24 -2.79
CA HIS A 13 -21.62 7.54 -3.60
C HIS A 13 -20.62 8.26 -2.70
N VAL A 14 -19.77 7.48 -2.02
CA VAL A 14 -18.56 8.01 -1.39
C VAL A 14 -17.64 8.39 -2.54
N ASN A 15 -17.71 9.65 -2.93
CA ASN A 15 -16.82 10.24 -3.92
C ASN A 15 -15.45 10.43 -3.25
N ILE A 16 -14.60 9.40 -3.33
CA ILE A 16 -13.19 9.48 -2.96
C ILE A 16 -12.47 10.23 -4.08
N THR A 17 -12.69 11.54 -4.15
CA THR A 17 -11.93 12.41 -5.05
C THR A 17 -10.55 12.64 -4.41
N LEU A 18 -9.62 11.73 -4.68
CA LEU A 18 -8.22 11.94 -4.34
C LEU A 18 -7.71 13.11 -5.18
N TYR A 19 -7.36 14.20 -4.51
CA TYR A 19 -6.67 15.34 -5.10
C TYR A 19 -5.28 14.88 -5.55
N ALA A 20 -5.14 14.48 -6.81
CA ALA A 20 -3.84 14.29 -7.44
C ALA A 20 -3.24 15.68 -7.70
N PRO A 21 -2.09 16.06 -7.11
CA PRO A 21 -1.42 17.30 -7.47
C PRO A 21 -0.95 17.23 -8.93
N PRO A 22 -0.96 18.37 -9.66
CA PRO A 22 -0.54 18.41 -11.05
C PRO A 22 0.92 17.95 -11.17
N ALA A 23 1.13 16.88 -11.93
CA ALA A 23 2.44 16.30 -12.19
C ALA A 23 3.38 17.37 -12.77
N ALA A 24 4.56 17.52 -12.15
CA ALA A 24 5.63 18.33 -12.72
C ALA A 24 6.00 17.78 -14.12
N PRO A 25 6.27 18.65 -15.11
CA PRO A 25 6.49 18.20 -16.48
C PRO A 25 7.84 17.51 -16.59
N PHE A 26 7.83 16.18 -16.58
CA PHE A 26 8.94 15.37 -17.06
C PHE A 26 8.70 15.05 -18.55
N VAL A 27 9.70 15.40 -19.35
CA VAL A 27 9.75 15.32 -20.81
C VAL A 27 9.36 13.93 -21.32
N GLY A 28 8.41 13.88 -22.27
CA GLY A 28 8.09 12.68 -23.06
C GLY A 28 6.80 11.93 -22.71
N LEU A 29 5.81 12.60 -22.11
CA LEU A 29 4.52 12.05 -21.66
C LEU A 29 3.42 12.00 -22.75
N GLY A 30 3.75 11.78 -24.03
CA GLY A 30 2.75 11.76 -25.11
C GLY A 30 2.08 10.40 -25.33
N THR A 31 2.71 9.33 -24.87
CA THR A 31 2.28 7.94 -25.14
C THR A 31 1.69 7.25 -23.91
N PHE A 32 2.12 7.63 -22.69
CA PHE A 32 1.59 7.06 -21.44
C PHE A 32 0.26 7.68 -20.99
N ASP A 33 -0.06 8.90 -21.46
CA ASP A 33 -1.35 9.54 -21.18
C ASP A 33 -2.53 8.77 -21.80
N LYS A 34 -2.26 7.93 -22.80
CA LYS A 34 -3.28 7.19 -23.55
C LYS A 34 -3.27 5.67 -23.34
N VAL A 35 -2.29 5.13 -22.63
CA VAL A 35 -2.11 3.67 -22.50
C VAL A 35 -2.52 3.11 -21.14
N GLU A 36 -2.66 3.90 -20.07
CA GLU A 36 -2.95 3.34 -18.73
C GLU A 36 -3.93 4.15 -17.86
N ILE A 37 -4.73 5.05 -18.44
CA ILE A 37 -6.03 5.40 -17.83
C ILE A 37 -6.95 4.19 -18.07
N ILE A 38 -6.67 3.12 -17.35
CA ILE A 38 -7.50 1.94 -17.12
C ILE A 38 -8.38 1.61 -18.33
N ASP A 39 -7.79 1.01 -19.38
CA ASP A 39 -8.59 -0.04 -20.01
C ASP A 39 -8.95 -0.98 -18.85
N PRO A 40 -10.23 -1.32 -18.62
CA PRO A 40 -10.56 -2.38 -17.67
C PRO A 40 -9.71 -3.55 -18.12
N SER A 41 -8.73 -3.93 -17.28
CA SER A 41 -7.84 -5.06 -17.51
C SER A 41 -8.67 -6.14 -18.19
N PRO A 42 -8.36 -6.56 -19.44
CA PRO A 42 -9.27 -7.38 -20.25
C PRO A 42 -9.75 -8.47 -19.34
N THR A 43 -11.03 -8.43 -19.05
CA THR A 43 -11.63 -9.14 -17.94
C THR A 43 -11.55 -10.62 -18.29
N PHE A 44 -10.42 -11.25 -17.96
CA PHE A 44 -10.29 -12.68 -17.75
C PHE A 44 -11.08 -13.12 -16.50
N TYR A 45 -11.97 -12.25 -16.00
CA TYR A 45 -13.11 -12.63 -15.18
C TYR A 45 -14.09 -13.40 -16.07
N ASP A 46 -13.81 -14.69 -16.24
CA ASP A 46 -14.92 -15.64 -16.18
C ASP A 46 -15.68 -15.34 -14.87
N HIS A 47 -16.98 -15.08 -14.94
CA HIS A 47 -17.83 -14.84 -13.77
C HIS A 47 -18.05 -16.13 -12.95
N GLY A 48 -17.04 -17.00 -12.87
CA GLY A 48 -16.94 -17.98 -11.81
C GLY A 48 -16.80 -17.21 -10.50
N GLN A 49 -17.78 -17.39 -9.60
CA GLN A 49 -17.81 -16.83 -8.25
C GLN A 49 -16.43 -16.88 -7.58
N VAL A 50 -15.65 -15.79 -7.67
CA VAL A 50 -14.37 -15.66 -6.99
C VAL A 50 -14.69 -15.51 -5.52
N ASN A 51 -14.54 -16.60 -4.78
CA ASN A 51 -14.61 -16.57 -3.34
C ASN A 51 -13.51 -15.63 -2.83
N HIS A 52 -13.87 -14.39 -2.48
CA HIS A 52 -12.97 -13.48 -1.79
C HIS A 52 -12.63 -14.05 -0.42
N ARG A 53 -11.56 -14.86 -0.38
CA ARG A 53 -11.01 -15.40 0.87
C ARG A 53 -10.41 -14.23 1.63
N ARG A 54 -11.13 -13.77 2.65
CA ARG A 54 -10.62 -12.79 3.61
C ARG A 54 -9.54 -13.45 4.46
N LEU A 55 -8.33 -12.91 4.43
CA LEU A 55 -7.27 -13.36 5.32
C LEU A 55 -7.58 -12.87 6.74
N GLY A 56 -7.71 -13.80 7.69
CA GLY A 56 -7.97 -13.45 9.09
C GLY A 56 -6.75 -12.79 9.73
N VAL A 57 -6.98 -12.08 10.85
CA VAL A 57 -5.93 -11.35 11.59
C VAL A 57 -4.74 -12.25 11.93
N VAL A 58 -5.00 -13.47 12.39
CA VAL A 58 -3.94 -14.45 12.73
C VAL A 58 -3.10 -14.80 11.50
N GLY A 59 -3.72 -14.93 10.33
CA GLY A 59 -3.01 -15.19 9.07
C GLY A 59 -2.10 -14.01 8.68
N ILE A 60 -2.62 -12.80 8.74
CA ILE A 60 -1.86 -11.57 8.44
C ILE A 60 -0.68 -11.41 9.39
N VAL A 61 -0.90 -11.57 10.70
CA VAL A 61 0.17 -11.46 11.72
C VAL A 61 1.23 -12.54 11.51
N SER A 62 0.83 -13.76 11.14
CA SER A 62 1.78 -14.85 10.88
C SER A 62 2.67 -14.54 9.67
N ILE A 63 2.08 -14.02 8.58
CA ILE A 63 2.84 -13.63 7.38
C ILE A 63 3.80 -12.49 7.71
N LEU A 64 3.31 -11.45 8.41
CA LEU A 64 4.16 -10.32 8.83
C LEU A 64 5.30 -10.76 9.74
N TYR A 65 5.06 -11.69 10.66
CA TYR A 65 6.10 -12.23 11.54
C TYR A 65 7.21 -12.93 10.75
N VAL A 66 6.85 -13.83 9.81
CA VAL A 66 7.84 -14.54 8.99
C VAL A 66 8.60 -13.57 8.08
N TYR A 67 7.93 -12.53 7.57
CA TYR A 67 8.55 -11.53 6.71
C TYR A 67 9.52 -10.61 7.45
N LEU A 68 9.15 -10.16 8.66
CA LEU A 68 9.93 -9.17 9.41
C LEU A 68 11.00 -9.79 10.32
N CYS A 69 10.78 -11.00 10.84
CA CYS A 69 11.60 -11.60 11.89
C CYS A 69 12.55 -12.69 11.37
N ALA A 70 13.01 -12.61 10.11
CA ALA A 70 13.87 -13.60 9.44
C ALA A 70 15.28 -13.84 10.08
N GLY A 71 15.48 -13.50 11.34
CA GLY A 71 16.67 -13.78 12.16
C GLY A 71 17.54 -12.54 12.37
N PRO A 72 18.04 -12.28 13.59
CA PRO A 72 18.84 -11.10 13.90
C PRO A 72 20.31 -11.30 13.50
N ILE A 73 20.55 -11.63 12.23
CA ILE A 73 21.90 -11.83 11.69
C ILE A 73 22.62 -10.48 11.70
N GLY A 74 23.77 -10.40 12.37
CA GLY A 74 24.54 -9.16 12.52
C GLY A 74 24.24 -8.36 13.80
N SER A 75 23.30 -8.79 14.64
CA SER A 75 23.09 -8.18 15.97
C SER A 75 24.29 -8.38 16.91
N GLU A 76 25.04 -9.47 16.72
CA GLU A 76 26.21 -9.85 17.52
C GLU A 76 27.31 -8.79 17.44
N GLY A 77 27.54 -8.20 16.26
CA GLY A 77 28.56 -7.16 16.06
C GLY A 77 28.22 -5.85 16.75
N VAL A 78 26.94 -5.46 16.75
CA VAL A 78 26.45 -4.28 17.47
C VAL A 78 26.66 -4.43 18.97
N VAL A 79 26.29 -5.58 19.53
CA VAL A 79 26.41 -5.84 20.96
C VAL A 79 27.87 -6.02 21.38
N SER A 80 28.69 -6.69 20.55
CA SER A 80 30.11 -6.91 20.84
C SER A 80 30.94 -5.61 20.79
N SER A 81 30.56 -4.63 19.98
CA SER A 81 31.29 -3.37 19.84
C SER A 81 30.84 -2.29 20.82
N ALA A 82 29.52 -2.15 21.04
CA ALA A 82 28.95 -1.12 21.92
C ALA A 82 28.74 -1.59 23.37
N GLY A 83 28.77 -2.89 23.61
CA GLY A 83 28.44 -3.52 24.89
C GLY A 83 26.93 -3.85 25.03
N PRO A 84 26.56 -4.77 25.95
CA PRO A 84 25.19 -5.29 26.05
C PRO A 84 24.13 -4.24 26.33
N LEU A 85 24.40 -3.33 27.27
CA LEU A 85 23.44 -2.30 27.68
C LEU A 85 23.15 -1.30 26.55
N VAL A 86 24.22 -0.81 25.91
CA VAL A 86 24.09 0.19 24.84
C VAL A 86 23.47 -0.44 23.59
N GLY A 87 23.89 -1.65 23.20
CA GLY A 87 23.32 -2.36 22.05
C GLY A 87 21.82 -2.63 22.19
N LEU A 88 21.39 -3.19 23.33
CA LEU A 88 19.96 -3.44 23.60
C LEU A 88 19.15 -2.14 23.65
N SER A 89 19.67 -1.09 24.29
CA SER A 89 18.99 0.20 24.31
C SER A 89 18.83 0.79 22.91
N GLY A 90 19.84 0.64 22.03
CA GLY A 90 19.78 1.07 20.64
C GLY A 90 18.69 0.36 19.85
N PHE A 91 18.53 -0.95 20.03
CA PHE A 91 17.44 -1.71 19.39
C PHE A 91 16.06 -1.26 19.86
N ILE A 92 15.89 -1.01 21.16
CA ILE A 92 14.61 -0.53 21.72
C ILE A 92 14.29 0.87 21.18
N LEU A 93 15.26 1.78 21.21
CA LEU A 93 15.08 3.14 20.69
C LEU A 93 14.76 3.13 19.20
N TYR A 94 15.47 2.34 18.41
CA TYR A 94 15.19 2.18 16.98
C TYR A 94 13.79 1.62 16.74
N ALA A 95 13.39 0.59 17.49
CA ALA A 95 12.05 0.03 17.38
C ALA A 95 10.96 1.06 17.70
N LEU A 96 11.16 1.91 18.71
CA LEU A 96 10.17 2.91 19.12
C LEU A 96 10.12 4.14 18.19
N PHE A 97 11.26 4.64 17.74
CA PHE A 97 11.30 5.89 16.96
C PHE A 97 11.19 5.67 15.45
N VAL A 98 11.53 4.49 14.96
CA VAL A 98 11.51 4.19 13.52
C VAL A 98 10.43 3.17 13.21
N ALA A 99 10.49 1.98 13.81
CA ALA A 99 9.59 0.90 13.43
C ALA A 99 8.14 1.16 13.85
N PHE A 100 7.91 1.69 15.05
CA PHE A 100 6.58 1.99 15.56
C PHE A 100 5.81 3.02 14.72
N PRO A 101 6.34 4.23 14.44
CA PRO A 101 5.63 5.18 13.56
C PRO A 101 5.49 4.65 12.14
N PHE A 102 6.48 3.91 11.62
CA PHE A 102 6.38 3.28 10.30
C PHE A 102 5.21 2.29 10.23
N ALA A 103 5.04 1.43 11.25
CA ALA A 103 3.93 0.49 11.31
C ALA A 103 2.56 1.18 11.33
N TYR A 104 2.44 2.32 12.01
CA TYR A 104 1.21 3.14 11.99
C TYR A 104 0.93 3.72 10.61
N ILE A 105 1.94 4.28 9.93
CA ILE A 105 1.78 4.81 8.57
C ILE A 105 1.32 3.71 7.61
N VAL A 106 1.95 2.54 7.67
CA VAL A 106 1.58 1.38 6.86
C VAL A 106 0.15 0.91 7.18
N ALA A 107 -0.24 0.88 8.44
CA ALA A 107 -1.60 0.51 8.84
C ALA A 107 -2.67 1.47 8.28
N GLU A 108 -2.43 2.78 8.38
CA GLU A 108 -3.33 3.80 7.81
C GLU A 108 -3.44 3.65 6.29
N LEU A 109 -2.31 3.48 5.59
CA LEU A 109 -2.28 3.33 4.13
C LEU A 109 -2.93 2.03 3.64
N CYS A 110 -2.69 0.90 4.33
CA CYS A 110 -3.36 -0.37 4.03
C CYS A 110 -4.89 -0.26 4.18
N SER A 111 -5.37 0.57 5.09
CA SER A 111 -6.81 0.81 5.28
C SER A 111 -7.39 1.83 4.29
N ALA A 112 -6.59 2.82 3.88
CA ALA A 112 -6.98 3.86 2.93
C ALA A 112 -7.05 3.36 1.49
N PHE A 113 -6.14 2.44 1.11
CA PHE A 113 -6.05 1.85 -0.23
C PHE A 113 -6.12 0.32 -0.16
N PRO A 114 -7.32 -0.28 -0.11
CA PRO A 114 -7.51 -1.73 -0.04
C PRO A 114 -7.33 -2.40 -1.42
N GLU A 115 -6.31 -1.97 -2.15
CA GLU A 115 -5.97 -2.41 -3.50
C GLU A 115 -4.78 -3.38 -3.45
N ASP A 116 -4.76 -4.38 -4.32
CA ASP A 116 -3.72 -5.42 -4.37
C ASP A 116 -2.38 -4.92 -4.97
N GLY A 117 -1.89 -3.74 -4.58
CA GLY A 117 -0.72 -3.09 -5.20
C GLY A 117 0.30 -2.44 -4.25
N GLY A 118 0.11 -2.52 -2.93
CA GLY A 118 1.12 -2.17 -1.92
C GLY A 118 1.73 -0.77 -2.07
N PHE A 119 3.02 -0.63 -1.71
CA PHE A 119 3.73 0.66 -1.69
C PHE A 119 3.75 1.38 -3.04
N THR A 120 3.81 0.64 -4.15
CA THR A 120 3.82 1.21 -5.51
C THR A 120 2.52 1.95 -5.80
N VAL A 121 1.37 1.38 -5.43
CA VAL A 121 0.06 2.03 -5.60
C VAL A 121 -0.10 3.24 -4.69
N TRP A 122 0.38 3.17 -3.45
CA TRP A 122 0.31 4.32 -2.53
C TRP A 122 1.10 5.51 -3.08
N VAL A 123 2.29 5.27 -3.63
CA VAL A 123 3.14 6.31 -4.22
C VAL A 123 2.60 6.79 -5.56
N LEU A 124 2.02 5.90 -6.36
CA LEU A 124 1.31 6.28 -7.58
C LEU A 124 0.21 7.29 -7.30
N ASN A 125 -0.57 7.05 -6.25
CA ASN A 125 -1.66 7.93 -5.87
C ASN A 125 -1.19 9.26 -5.25
N ALA A 126 -0.07 9.27 -4.51
CA ALA A 126 0.44 10.47 -3.85
C ALA A 126 1.34 11.35 -4.75
N PHE A 127 2.19 10.74 -5.57
CA PHE A 127 3.28 11.40 -6.29
C PHE A 127 3.28 11.13 -7.81
N GLY A 128 2.43 10.22 -8.30
CA GLY A 128 2.27 9.93 -9.73
C GLY A 128 3.20 8.84 -10.28
N PRO A 129 3.09 8.54 -11.60
CA PRO A 129 3.67 7.33 -12.21
C PRO A 129 5.19 7.23 -12.15
N PHE A 130 5.90 8.36 -12.27
CA PHE A 130 7.37 8.38 -12.23
C PHE A 130 7.92 7.88 -10.90
N TRP A 131 7.39 8.37 -9.78
CA TRP A 131 7.82 7.99 -8.44
C TRP A 131 7.36 6.58 -8.07
N ALA A 132 6.18 6.18 -8.54
CA ALA A 132 5.70 4.81 -8.39
C ALA A 132 6.63 3.80 -9.07
N PHE A 133 7.08 4.09 -10.30
CA PHE A 133 8.04 3.25 -11.01
C PHE A 133 9.38 3.15 -10.25
N GLN A 134 9.90 4.26 -9.73
CA GLN A 134 11.13 4.23 -8.93
C GLN A 134 10.98 3.33 -7.72
N VAL A 135 9.93 3.52 -6.91
CA VAL A 135 9.70 2.71 -5.71
C VAL A 135 9.51 1.24 -6.05
N GLY A 136 8.77 0.92 -7.12
CA GLY A 136 8.64 -0.45 -7.60
C GLY A 136 9.94 -1.06 -8.14
N TYR A 137 10.84 -0.25 -8.68
CA TYR A 137 12.15 -0.70 -9.18
C TYR A 137 13.13 -1.07 -8.06
N TRP A 138 13.07 -0.36 -6.93
CA TRP A 138 13.96 -0.59 -5.78
C TRP A 138 13.40 -1.59 -4.76
N SER A 139 12.12 -1.94 -4.87
CA SER A 139 11.45 -2.94 -4.02
C SER A 139 11.89 -4.36 -4.35
#